data_AF-A0A396FBA9-F1
#
_entry.id   AF-A0A396FBA9-F1
#
_cell.length_a   1.000
_cell.length_b   1.000
_cell.length_c   1.000
_cell.angle_alpha   90.00
_cell.angle_beta   90.00
_cell.angle_gamma   90.00
#
_symmetry.space_group_name_H-M   'P 1'
#
loop_
_entity.id
_entity.type
_entity.pdbx_description
1 polymer ?
#
loop_
_entity_poly.entity_id
_entity_poly.type
_entity_poly.pdbx_seq_one_letter_code
_entity_poly.pdbx_strand_id
1 'polypeptide(L)'
;MRWMNKLKIAVLDNGVDEKLLASCGLPDIIQQNKGNISDEEDLFLHGTNCAMIIGLNCADAELYSYKLLDNTGKGNVDDLKSAFDWCLMNNIRLVNLSFGTTH
;
A
#
# COMPACT_ATOMS: atom_id res chain seq x y z
N MET A 1 1.25 31.34 5.87
CA MET A 1 1.60 30.15 5.06
C MET A 1 0.87 28.96 5.65
N ARG A 2 -0.08 28.40 4.90
CA ARG A 2 -0.85 27.23 5.32
C ARG A 2 -0.02 26.03 4.88
N TRP A 3 0.58 25.29 5.82
CA TRP A 3 1.20 24.00 5.49
C TRP A 3 0.09 23.13 4.91
N MET A 4 0.10 22.92 3.60
CA MET A 4 -0.70 21.86 3.01
C MET A 4 -0.06 20.57 3.47
N ASN A 5 -0.78 19.78 4.26
CA ASN A 5 -0.36 18.42 4.57
C ASN A 5 -0.09 17.71 3.24
N LYS A 6 1.05 17.01 3.14
CA LYS A 6 1.36 16.20 1.96
C LYS A 6 0.21 15.25 1.67
N LEU A 7 -0.03 15.00 0.39
CA LEU A 7 -1.05 14.05 -0.02
C LEU A 7 -0.65 12.66 0.47
N LYS A 8 -1.48 12.05 1.32
CA LYS A 8 -1.26 10.68 1.78
C LYS A 8 -2.01 9.70 0.90
N ILE A 9 -1.29 8.69 0.41
CA ILE A 9 -1.85 7.66 -0.48
C ILE A 9 -1.52 6.28 0.09
N ALA A 10 -2.54 5.47 0.33
CA ALA A 10 -2.35 4.06 0.71
C ALA A 10 -2.45 3.15 -0.51
N VAL A 11 -1.53 2.19 -0.61
CA VAL A 11 -1.64 1.00 -1.46
C VAL A 11 -2.10 -0.14 -0.55
N LEU A 12 -3.35 -0.58 -0.69
CA LEU A 12 -3.79 -1.82 -0.06
C LEU A 12 -3.58 -2.91 -1.10
N ASP A 13 -2.70 -3.86 -0.82
CA ASP A 13 -2.30 -4.88 -1.80
C ASP A 13 -1.59 -6.03 -1.08
N ASN A 14 -0.71 -6.76 -1.76
CA ASN A 14 0.04 -7.88 -1.19
C ASN A 14 1.37 -7.48 -0.50
N GLY A 15 1.59 -6.17 -0.28
CA GLY A 15 2.78 -5.61 0.36
C GLY A 15 3.70 -4.87 -0.62
N VAL A 16 4.74 -4.23 -0.08
CA VAL A 16 5.69 -3.42 -0.87
C VAL A 16 7.14 -3.73 -0.47
N ASP A 17 8.01 -3.82 -1.47
CA ASP A 17 9.46 -3.90 -1.27
C ASP A 17 10.07 -2.48 -1.18
N GLU A 18 10.36 -2.05 0.06
CA GLU A 18 10.94 -0.73 0.34
C GLU A 18 12.33 -0.56 -0.27
N LYS A 19 13.13 -1.63 -0.33
CA LYS A 19 14.50 -1.57 -0.87
C LYS A 19 14.45 -1.30 -2.36
N LEU A 20 13.52 -1.93 -3.07
CA LEU A 20 13.34 -1.68 -4.49
C LEU A 20 12.85 -0.25 -4.74
N LEU A 21 11.88 0.25 -3.97
CA LEU A 21 11.41 1.63 -4.11
C LEU A 21 12.52 2.66 -3.82
N ALA A 22 13.30 2.45 -2.76
CA ALA A 22 14.44 3.31 -2.42
C ALA A 22 15.49 3.33 -3.54
N SER A 23 15.72 2.18 -4.21
CA SER A 23 16.63 2.10 -5.37
C SER A 23 16.14 2.94 -6.57
N CYS A 24 14.84 3.22 -6.65
CA CYS A 24 14.24 4.09 -7.65
C CYS A 24 14.17 5.57 -7.21
N GLY A 25 14.74 5.94 -6.06
CA GLY A 25 14.73 7.30 -5.53
C GLY A 25 13.37 7.74 -4.97
N LEU A 26 12.47 6.79 -4.66
CA LEU A 26 11.20 7.09 -4.02
C LEU A 26 11.36 7.18 -2.49
N PRO A 27 10.53 8.00 -1.82
CA PRO A 27 10.60 8.15 -0.37
C PRO A 27 10.23 6.85 0.36
N ASP A 28 10.65 6.77 1.62
CA ASP A 28 10.26 5.68 2.52
C ASP A 28 8.73 5.55 2.59
N ILE A 29 8.27 4.30 2.65
CA ILE A 29 6.85 3.96 2.73
C ILE A 29 6.51 3.46 4.14
N ILE A 30 5.37 3.89 4.69
CA ILE A 30 4.90 3.40 5.99
C ILE A 30 4.08 2.13 5.76
N GLN A 31 4.57 0.99 6.23
CA GLN A 31 3.93 -0.31 6.03
C GLN A 31 3.19 -0.86 7.24
N GLN A 32 2.02 -1.43 7.00
CA GLN A 32 1.24 -2.20 7.96
C GLN A 32 1.02 -3.61 7.42
N ASN A 33 1.47 -4.62 8.17
CA ASN A 33 1.21 -6.01 7.86
C ASN A 33 -0.01 -6.50 8.64
N LYS A 34 -0.95 -7.14 7.94
CA LYS A 34 -1.99 -7.94 8.60
C LYS A 34 -1.36 -9.26 9.05
N GLY A 35 -1.27 -9.47 10.36
CA GLY A 35 -0.64 -10.65 10.94
C GLY A 35 -1.17 -11.97 10.34
N ASN A 36 -0.28 -12.97 10.26
CA ASN A 36 -0.43 -14.31 9.66
C ASN A 36 -0.40 -14.43 8.12
N ILE A 37 -0.18 -13.35 7.35
CA ILE A 37 0.12 -13.51 5.92
C ILE A 37 1.59 -13.95 5.80
N SER A 38 1.83 -15.22 5.47
CA SER A 38 3.19 -15.78 5.36
C SER A 38 4.02 -15.01 4.33
N ASP A 39 5.26 -14.73 4.69
CA ASP A 39 6.27 -14.15 3.79
C ASP A 39 7.00 -15.27 3.02
N GLU A 40 6.26 -16.23 2.45
CA GLU A 40 6.89 -17.22 1.58
C GLU A 40 7.42 -16.53 0.31
N GLU A 41 8.64 -16.89 -0.10
CA GLU A 41 9.58 -16.12 -0.93
C GLU A 41 9.13 -15.76 -2.36
N ASP A 42 7.94 -16.19 -2.81
CA ASP A 42 7.35 -15.71 -4.06
C ASP A 42 6.79 -14.29 -3.86
N LEU A 43 7.69 -13.31 -3.91
CA LEU A 43 7.39 -11.89 -3.93
C LEU A 43 6.60 -11.55 -5.20
N PHE A 44 5.28 -11.63 -5.10
CA PHE A 44 4.39 -11.00 -6.05
C PHE A 44 4.61 -9.48 -5.95
N LEU A 45 5.32 -8.86 -6.88
CA LEU A 45 5.70 -7.43 -6.79
C LEU A 45 4.55 -6.46 -7.15
N HIS A 46 3.30 -6.91 -7.06
CA HIS A 46 2.15 -6.15 -7.54
C HIS A 46 1.91 -4.87 -6.73
N GLY A 47 1.91 -4.96 -5.40
CA GLY A 47 1.87 -3.78 -4.53
C GLY A 47 3.07 -2.85 -4.76
N THR A 48 4.29 -3.39 -4.91
CA THR A 48 5.49 -2.61 -5.23
C THR A 48 5.37 -1.83 -6.54
N ASN A 49 4.86 -2.47 -7.60
CA ASN A 49 4.63 -1.83 -8.89
C ASN A 49 3.60 -0.70 -8.79
N CYS A 50 2.51 -0.91 -8.04
CA CYS A 50 1.51 0.13 -7.77
C CYS A 50 2.15 1.33 -7.04
N ALA A 51 2.91 1.07 -5.98
CA ALA A 51 3.60 2.12 -5.23
C ALA A 51 4.60 2.88 -6.09
N MET A 52 5.33 2.19 -6.97
CA MET A 52 6.27 2.82 -7.91
C MET A 52 5.57 3.73 -8.91
N ILE A 53 4.49 3.27 -9.54
CA ILE A 53 3.70 4.08 -10.48
C ILE A 53 3.20 5.35 -9.78
N ILE A 54 2.64 5.22 -8.57
CA ILE A 54 2.15 6.38 -7.82
C ILE A 54 3.30 7.31 -7.46
N GLY A 55 4.39 6.80 -6.88
CA GLY A 55 5.53 7.60 -6.45
C GLY A 55 6.20 8.38 -7.59
N LEU A 56 6.33 7.77 -8.78
CA LEU A 56 6.91 8.41 -9.95
C LEU A 56 6.02 9.52 -10.54
N ASN A 57 4.70 9.42 -10.37
CA ASN A 57 3.74 10.41 -10.88
C ASN A 57 3.32 11.46 -9.82
N CYS A 58 3.57 11.20 -8.54
CA CYS A 58 3.16 12.03 -7.40
C CYS A 58 4.33 12.20 -6.41
N ALA A 59 5.41 12.86 -6.84
CA ALA A 59 6.67 12.93 -6.07
C ALA A 59 6.57 13.58 -4.67
N ASP A 60 5.51 14.35 -4.37
CA ASP A 60 5.30 14.96 -3.05
C ASP A 60 4.24 14.23 -2.20
N ALA A 61 3.84 13.03 -2.60
CA ALA A 61 2.96 12.18 -1.81
C ALA A 61 3.71 11.43 -0.71
N GLU A 62 3.08 11.27 0.45
CA GLU A 62 3.48 10.28 1.45
C GLU A 62 2.80 8.95 1.11
N LEU A 63 3.60 7.91 0.88
CA LEU A 63 3.09 6.59 0.56
C LEU A 63 2.94 5.74 1.82
N TYR A 64 1.86 4.97 1.82
CA TYR A 64 1.51 4.01 2.87
C TYR A 64 1.19 2.67 2.19
N SER A 65 1.53 1.56 2.83
CA SER A 65 1.22 0.21 2.36
C SER A 65 0.48 -0.56 3.45
N TYR A 66 -0.57 -1.28 3.06
CA TYR A 66 -1.26 -2.22 3.94
C TYR A 66 -1.36 -3.57 3.24
N LYS A 67 -0.70 -4.60 3.79
CA LYS A 67 -0.76 -5.96 3.27
C LYS A 67 -2.12 -6.58 3.59
N LEU A 68 -2.98 -6.67 2.59
CA LEU A 68 -4.33 -7.24 2.65
C LEU A 68 -4.48 -8.51 1.79
N LEU A 69 -3.63 -8.65 0.77
CA LEU A 69 -3.58 -9.82 -0.08
C LEU A 69 -2.40 -10.72 0.30
N ASP A 70 -2.55 -12.02 0.08
CA ASP A 70 -1.47 -12.98 0.09
C ASP A 70 -0.63 -12.90 -1.21
N ASN A 71 0.44 -13.69 -1.28
CA ASN A 71 1.35 -13.70 -2.43
C ASN A 71 0.72 -14.29 -3.70
N THR A 72 -0.49 -14.85 -3.63
CA THR A 72 -1.27 -15.29 -4.79
C THR A 72 -2.27 -14.22 -5.26
N GLY A 73 -2.28 -13.04 -4.63
CA GLY A 73 -3.20 -11.95 -4.93
C GLY A 73 -4.61 -12.13 -4.35
N LYS A 74 -4.78 -13.02 -3.35
CA LYS A 74 -6.08 -13.30 -2.72
C LYS A 74 -6.14 -12.71 -1.32
N GLY A 75 -7.33 -12.31 -0.90
CA GLY A 75 -7.59 -11.81 0.46
C GLY A 75 -9.05 -12.04 0.86
N ASN A 76 -9.39 -11.72 2.10
CA ASN A 76 -10.77 -11.78 2.58
C ASN A 76 -11.38 -10.36 2.57
N VAL A 77 -12.61 -10.23 2.04
CA VAL A 77 -13.38 -8.99 2.04
C VAL A 77 -13.57 -8.41 3.44
N ASP A 78 -13.69 -9.26 4.47
CA ASP A 78 -13.84 -8.84 5.87
C ASP A 78 -12.64 -8.02 6.37
N ASP A 79 -11.48 -8.19 5.74
CA ASP A 79 -10.24 -7.52 6.12
C ASP A 79 -10.19 -6.07 5.62
N LEU A 80 -10.98 -5.72 4.59
CA LEU A 80 -11.04 -4.37 4.04
C LEU A 80 -11.48 -3.36 5.09
N LYS A 81 -12.38 -3.75 6.00
CA LYS A 81 -12.80 -2.88 7.10
C LYS A 81 -11.60 -2.46 7.94
N SER A 82 -10.77 -3.40 8.35
CA SER A 82 -9.59 -3.12 9.19
C SER A 82 -8.57 -2.24 8.45
N ALA A 83 -8.39 -2.45 7.15
CA ALA A 83 -7.48 -1.63 6.35
C ALA A 83 -8.01 -0.20 6.14
N PHE A 84 -9.32 -0.02 5.93
CA PHE A 84 -9.93 1.30 5.87
C PHE A 84 -9.92 2.02 7.22
N ASP A 85 -10.18 1.31 8.32
CA ASP A 85 -10.06 1.87 9.67
C ASP A 85 -8.62 2.36 9.92
N TRP A 86 -7.61 1.58 9.52
CA TRP A 86 -6.21 2.00 9.59
C TRP A 86 -5.93 3.24 8.73
N CYS A 87 -6.47 3.30 7.51
CA CYS A 87 -6.36 4.49 6.66
C CYS A 87 -6.97 5.73 7.34
N LEU A 88 -8.16 5.59 7.92
CA LEU A 88 -8.85 6.67 8.64
C LEU A 88 -8.05 7.14 9.85
N MET A 89 -7.52 6.22 10.66
CA MET A 89 -6.68 6.53 11.82
C MET A 89 -5.40 7.29 11.43
N ASN A 90 -4.85 7.04 10.23
CA ASN A 90 -3.66 7.70 9.72
C ASN A 90 -3.94 8.96 8.89
N ASN A 91 -5.20 9.41 8.83
CA ASN A 91 -5.68 10.52 8.00
C ASN A 91 -5.40 10.34 6.50
N ILE A 92 -5.43 9.10 6.01
CA ILE A 92 -5.28 8.77 4.59
C ILE A 92 -6.64 8.85 3.92
N ARG A 93 -6.73 9.63 2.83
CA ARG A 93 -8.00 9.93 2.14
C ARG A 93 -8.03 9.50 0.68
N LEU A 94 -6.91 9.05 0.15
CA LEU A 94 -6.79 8.45 -1.19
C LEU A 94 -6.19 7.05 -1.04
N VAL A 95 -6.86 6.06 -1.63
CA VAL A 95 -6.50 4.65 -1.49
C VAL A 95 -6.50 4.00 -2.87
N ASN A 96 -5.42 3.28 -3.19
CA ASN A 96 -5.30 2.45 -4.38
C ASN A 96 -5.71 1.00 -4.04
N LEU A 97 -6.68 0.48 -4.82
CA LEU A 97 -7.16 -0.90 -4.76
C LEU A 97 -7.01 -1.51 -6.16
N SER A 98 -5.89 -2.17 -6.43
CA SER A 98 -5.62 -2.77 -7.75
C SER A 98 -6.08 -4.24 -7.78
N PHE A 99 -7.29 -4.49 -7.29
CA PHE A 99 -7.91 -5.82 -7.24
C PHE A 99 -9.44 -5.69 -7.29
N GLY A 100 -10.13 -6.82 -7.46
CA GLY A 100 -11.60 -6.86 -7.51
C GLY A 100 -12.17 -8.22 -7.11
N THR A 101 -13.49 -8.28 -7.01
CA THR A 101 -14.27 -9.48 -6.71
C THR A 101 -15.37 -9.68 -7.75
N THR A 102 -15.75 -10.93 -7.99
CA THR A 102 -16.93 -11.30 -8.81
C THR A 102 -18.14 -11.69 -7.96
N HIS A 103 -18.02 -11.59 -6.64
CA HIS A 103 -19.05 -11.87 -5.65
C HIS A 103 -19.38 -10.59 -4.89
#